data_AF-A0A2V2V4K8-F1
#
_entry.id   AF-A0A2V2V4K8-F1
#
_cell.length_a   1.000
_cell.length_b   1.000
_cell.length_c   1.000
_cell.angle_alpha   90.00
_cell.angle_beta   90.00
_cell.angle_gamma   90.00
#
_symmetry.space_group_name_H-M   'P 1'
#
loop_
_entity.id
_entity.type
_entity.pdbx_description
1 polymer ?
#
loop_
_entity_poly.entity_id
_entity_poly.type
_entity_poly.pdbx_seq_one_letter_code
_entity_poly.pdbx_strand_id
1 'polypeptide(L)'
;MRGMPRETVTLQERNKAKKTCVENAVRRRALFKNKLVLAPLTTVGNLPFRRVCKGYGADITVSSMSLVHNLNHLQKSEWSLLRRHESEDVFGLQIAVSQPQSAQTWAKAIEASGYSYDFIDINCGCPVQMIMSAGCGCGLWERRDNRLRDIVSSLVQHQSKPVSIKCRIGAGANSNASLHEKIGDYEGWGADAVTIHGRFRAQRYTKLANWEYIDSCAARTSLPVIGNGDIFSYEDIIDHRERYPHVSSYMIGRGALIKPWIFEEIKQEQPRDISSQERFEMLRSFCNYGLSHWGSDERGVLTTRRFLCEWLSFLCRYVPLGLLECPPQRINERPPHYEGRDELETLMASDNVNDWVRISEMLLGPAGEKFRFTPKHRSNSYTTTATTGEAEI
;
A
#
# COMPACT_ATOMS: atom_id res chain seq x y z
N MET A 1 -22.81 -55.79 8.25
CA MET A 1 -21.87 -54.67 7.99
C MET A 1 -21.60 -54.62 6.48
N ARG A 2 -22.26 -53.72 5.73
CA ARG A 2 -21.95 -53.50 4.31
C ARG A 2 -20.79 -52.50 4.23
N GLY A 3 -19.64 -52.95 3.76
CA GLY A 3 -18.49 -52.08 3.49
C GLY A 3 -18.80 -51.18 2.30
N MET A 4 -18.66 -49.86 2.48
CA MET A 4 -18.67 -48.91 1.37
C MET A 4 -17.41 -49.11 0.51
N PRO A 5 -17.52 -49.09 -0.84
CA PRO A 5 -16.37 -49.16 -1.71
C PRO A 5 -15.57 -47.86 -1.62
N ARG A 6 -14.26 -47.95 -1.38
CA ARG A 6 -13.33 -46.81 -1.53
C ARG A 6 -13.17 -46.55 -3.03
N GLU A 7 -13.72 -45.45 -3.52
CA GLU A 7 -13.50 -44.97 -4.89
C GLU A 7 -11.99 -44.83 -5.14
N THR A 8 -11.49 -45.66 -6.04
CA THR A 8 -10.07 -45.70 -6.40
C THR A 8 -9.85 -44.72 -7.54
N VAL A 9 -9.53 -43.47 -7.21
CA VAL A 9 -9.20 -42.42 -8.21
C VAL A 9 -8.06 -42.91 -9.10
N THR A 10 -8.28 -42.94 -10.41
CA THR A 10 -7.35 -43.50 -11.39
C THR A 10 -6.06 -42.67 -11.52
N LEU A 11 -4.97 -43.28 -11.98
CA LEU A 11 -3.69 -42.59 -12.20
C LEU A 11 -3.84 -41.42 -13.21
N GLN A 12 -4.70 -41.58 -14.22
CA GLN A 12 -5.01 -40.53 -15.20
C GLN A 12 -5.75 -39.34 -14.57
N GLU A 13 -6.73 -39.59 -13.71
CA GLU A 13 -7.44 -38.53 -12.98
C GLU A 13 -6.52 -37.78 -12.01
N ARG A 14 -5.63 -38.50 -11.32
CA ARG A 14 -4.60 -37.89 -10.46
C ARG A 14 -3.64 -37.03 -11.27
N ASN A 15 -3.21 -37.49 -12.44
CA ASN A 15 -2.31 -36.73 -13.32
C ASN A 15 -2.99 -35.50 -13.92
N LYS A 16 -4.26 -35.61 -14.32
CA LYS A 16 -5.07 -34.49 -14.80
C LYS A 16 -5.28 -33.44 -13.71
N ALA A 17 -5.66 -33.86 -12.50
CA ALA A 17 -5.83 -32.96 -11.35
C ALA A 17 -4.52 -32.25 -10.99
N LYS A 18 -3.39 -32.97 -10.97
CA LYS A 18 -2.06 -32.38 -10.75
C LYS A 18 -1.73 -31.32 -11.81
N LYS A 19 -1.97 -31.63 -13.10
CA LYS A 19 -1.73 -30.69 -14.21
C LYS A 19 -2.57 -29.42 -14.05
N THR A 20 -3.87 -29.54 -13.77
CA THR A 20 -4.77 -28.41 -13.55
C THR A 20 -4.37 -27.57 -12.33
N CYS A 21 -3.92 -28.20 -11.23
CA CYS A 21 -3.41 -27.46 -10.07
C CYS A 21 -2.16 -26.63 -10.40
N VAL A 22 -1.24 -27.19 -11.21
CA VAL A 22 -0.03 -26.48 -11.65
C VAL A 22 -0.37 -25.31 -12.57
N GLU A 23 -1.25 -25.52 -13.56
CA GLU A 23 -1.70 -24.44 -14.47
C GLU A 23 -2.38 -23.30 -13.71
N ASN A 24 -3.20 -23.62 -12.71
CA ASN A 24 -3.84 -22.63 -11.85
C ASN A 24 -2.80 -21.86 -11.01
N ALA A 25 -1.80 -22.54 -10.44
CA ALA A 25 -0.73 -21.88 -9.69
C ALA A 25 0.10 -20.93 -10.57
N VAL A 26 0.43 -21.33 -11.80
CA VAL A 26 1.13 -20.47 -12.77
C VAL A 26 0.30 -19.23 -13.09
N ARG A 27 -0.99 -19.39 -13.36
CA ARG A 27 -1.89 -18.26 -13.63
C ARG A 27 -2.00 -17.31 -12.43
N ARG A 28 -2.10 -17.83 -11.20
CA ARG A 28 -2.13 -17.02 -9.98
C ARG A 28 -0.84 -16.22 -9.80
N ARG A 29 0.32 -16.86 -10.00
CA ARG A 29 1.63 -16.20 -9.90
C ARG A 29 1.86 -15.16 -10.98
N ALA A 30 1.36 -15.39 -12.20
CA ALA A 30 1.47 -14.45 -13.31
C ALA A 30 0.78 -13.09 -13.01
N LEU A 31 -0.19 -13.07 -12.10
CA LEU A 31 -0.83 -11.84 -11.63
C LEU A 31 0.19 -10.83 -11.07
N PHE A 32 1.27 -11.32 -10.46
CA PHE A 32 2.23 -10.51 -9.70
C PHE A 32 3.57 -10.27 -10.43
N LYS A 33 3.67 -10.58 -11.72
CA LYS A 33 4.91 -10.39 -12.51
C LYS A 33 4.80 -9.18 -13.44
N ASN A 34 5.89 -8.43 -13.55
CA ASN A 34 6.02 -7.22 -14.37
C ASN A 34 4.91 -6.21 -14.06
N LYS A 35 4.70 -5.92 -12.78
CA LYS A 35 3.65 -5.01 -12.29
C LYS A 35 4.23 -3.85 -11.50
N LEU A 36 3.59 -2.70 -11.66
CA LEU A 36 3.69 -1.57 -10.75
C LEU A 36 2.52 -1.62 -9.76
N VAL A 37 2.85 -1.84 -8.49
CA VAL A 37 1.87 -2.05 -7.42
C VAL A 37 1.79 -0.82 -6.55
N LEU A 38 0.59 -0.24 -6.39
CA LEU A 38 0.36 0.78 -5.38
C LEU A 38 0.35 0.12 -3.99
N ALA A 39 1.23 0.60 -3.11
CA ALA A 39 1.32 0.07 -1.76
C ALA A 39 0.02 0.29 -0.97
N PRO A 40 -0.31 -0.61 -0.03
CA PRO A 40 -1.36 -0.38 0.95
C PRO A 40 -0.89 0.68 1.94
N LEU A 41 -1.55 1.84 1.92
CA LEU A 41 -1.18 3.02 2.71
C LEU A 41 -2.33 3.36 3.66
N THR A 42 -2.19 3.03 4.94
CA THR A 42 -3.23 3.38 5.93
C THR A 42 -3.48 4.89 5.94
N THR A 43 -4.75 5.28 6.03
CA THR A 43 -5.25 6.68 5.97
C THR A 43 -5.27 7.27 4.56
N VAL A 44 -4.15 7.31 3.85
CA VAL A 44 -4.06 8.01 2.55
C VAL A 44 -4.36 7.11 1.33
N GLY A 45 -4.17 5.80 1.44
CA GLY A 45 -4.49 4.78 0.42
C GLY A 45 -5.97 4.40 0.35
N ASN A 46 -6.84 5.39 0.47
CA ASN A 46 -8.29 5.24 0.33
C ASN A 46 -8.69 5.09 -1.15
N LEU A 47 -9.92 4.63 -1.41
CA LEU A 47 -10.40 4.34 -2.78
C LEU A 47 -10.23 5.54 -3.75
N PRO A 48 -10.60 6.78 -3.38
CA PRO A 48 -10.34 7.95 -4.23
C PRO A 48 -8.87 8.10 -4.65
N PHE A 49 -7.92 7.95 -3.72
CA PHE A 49 -6.50 8.02 -4.04
C PHE A 49 -6.03 6.87 -4.94
N ARG A 50 -6.52 5.65 -4.71
CA ARG A 50 -6.20 4.50 -5.57
C ARG A 50 -6.69 4.72 -7.00
N ARG A 51 -7.87 5.34 -7.18
CA ARG A 51 -8.40 5.72 -8.50
C ARG A 51 -7.52 6.74 -9.21
N VAL A 52 -7.01 7.75 -8.50
CA VAL A 52 -6.03 8.69 -9.07
C VAL A 52 -4.80 7.94 -9.58
N CYS A 53 -4.21 7.06 -8.76
CA CYS A 53 -3.05 6.26 -9.17
C CYS A 53 -3.35 5.31 -10.34
N LYS A 54 -4.56 4.73 -10.41
CA LYS A 54 -5.00 3.94 -11.58
C LYS A 54 -5.03 4.79 -12.85
N GLY A 55 -5.48 6.04 -12.77
CA GLY A 55 -5.47 6.99 -13.89
C GLY A 55 -4.07 7.27 -14.43
N TYR A 56 -3.05 7.23 -13.56
CA TYR A 56 -1.63 7.35 -13.94
C TYR A 56 -0.96 6.01 -14.27
N GLY A 57 -1.70 4.91 -14.35
CA GLY A 57 -1.16 3.64 -14.81
C GLY A 57 -0.62 2.72 -13.73
N ALA A 58 -1.03 2.83 -12.46
CA ALA A 58 -0.82 1.74 -11.50
C ALA A 58 -1.46 0.44 -12.03
N ASP A 59 -0.76 -0.69 -12.01
CA ASP A 59 -1.31 -1.95 -12.51
C ASP A 59 -2.16 -2.64 -11.45
N ILE A 60 -1.64 -2.71 -10.23
CA ILE A 60 -2.30 -3.34 -9.08
C ILE A 60 -2.53 -2.30 -7.98
N THR A 61 -3.72 -2.31 -7.39
CA THR A 61 -4.03 -1.55 -6.17
C THR A 61 -4.32 -2.49 -5.01
N VAL A 62 -4.02 -2.04 -3.80
CA VAL A 62 -4.27 -2.82 -2.58
C VAL A 62 -5.06 -1.95 -1.60
N SER A 63 -6.04 -2.55 -0.91
CA SER A 63 -6.81 -1.87 0.13
C SER A 63 -5.91 -1.30 1.22
N SER A 64 -6.42 -0.32 1.97
CA SER A 64 -5.82 -0.01 3.27
C SER A 64 -5.84 -1.26 4.14
N MET A 65 -4.82 -1.42 5.00
CA MET A 65 -4.74 -2.54 5.93
C MET A 65 -5.99 -2.63 6.79
N SER A 66 -6.68 -3.77 6.74
CA SER A 66 -7.85 -4.05 7.56
C SER A 66 -7.56 -5.07 8.67
N LEU A 67 -8.08 -4.84 9.86
CA LEU A 67 -7.93 -5.76 10.99
C LEU A 67 -9.01 -6.85 10.95
N VAL A 68 -8.59 -8.11 10.79
CA VAL A 68 -9.52 -9.25 10.74
C VAL A 68 -10.36 -9.37 12.01
N HIS A 69 -9.81 -8.98 13.16
CA HIS A 69 -10.58 -8.89 14.40
C HIS A 69 -11.80 -7.97 14.24
N ASN A 70 -11.62 -6.75 13.75
CA ASN A 70 -12.70 -5.78 13.56
C ASN A 70 -13.69 -6.23 12.47
N LEU A 71 -13.20 -6.86 11.40
CA LEU A 71 -14.04 -7.42 10.34
C LEU A 71 -14.97 -8.51 10.88
N ASN A 72 -14.45 -9.43 11.69
CA ASN A 72 -15.24 -10.49 12.32
C ASN A 72 -16.25 -9.95 13.36
N HIS A 73 -16.02 -8.76 13.92
CA HIS A 73 -16.98 -8.05 14.77
C HIS A 73 -17.90 -7.09 13.97
N LEU A 74 -17.95 -7.22 12.65
CA LEU A 74 -18.84 -6.48 11.75
C LEU A 74 -18.71 -4.96 11.86
N GLN A 75 -17.51 -4.45 12.19
CA GLN A 75 -17.27 -3.03 12.27
C GLN A 75 -17.39 -2.39 10.88
N LYS A 76 -18.44 -1.60 10.66
CA LYS A 76 -18.78 -1.01 9.34
C LYS A 76 -17.64 -0.21 8.71
N SER A 77 -16.89 0.54 9.52
CA SER A 77 -15.76 1.34 9.05
C SER A 77 -14.57 0.51 8.59
N GLU A 78 -14.46 -0.74 9.06
CA GLU A 78 -13.41 -1.67 8.64
C GLU A 78 -13.78 -2.32 7.31
N TRP A 79 -15.04 -2.78 7.20
CA TRP A 79 -15.57 -3.35 5.96
C TRP A 79 -15.57 -2.36 4.79
N SER A 80 -15.77 -1.06 5.05
CA SER A 80 -15.72 -0.04 3.99
C SER A 80 -14.34 0.08 3.33
N LEU A 81 -13.25 -0.34 3.98
CA LEU A 81 -11.90 -0.33 3.41
C LEU A 81 -11.74 -1.36 2.29
N LEU A 82 -12.57 -2.39 2.25
CA LEU A 82 -12.51 -3.49 1.29
C LEU A 82 -13.16 -3.14 -0.06
N ARG A 83 -13.78 -1.96 -0.19
CA ARG A 83 -14.48 -1.55 -1.41
C ARG A 83 -13.51 -1.37 -2.57
N ARG A 84 -13.91 -1.89 -3.74
CA ARG A 84 -13.27 -1.77 -5.04
C ARG A 84 -14.04 -0.79 -5.93
N HIS A 85 -13.34 -0.03 -6.76
CA HIS A 85 -13.93 0.70 -7.88
C HIS A 85 -13.72 -0.07 -9.20
N GLU A 86 -14.62 0.07 -10.17
CA GLU A 86 -14.55 -0.61 -11.47
C GLU A 86 -13.25 -0.31 -12.25
N SER A 87 -12.65 0.86 -12.04
CA SER A 87 -11.37 1.25 -12.64
C SER A 87 -10.16 0.50 -12.08
N GLU A 88 -10.32 -0.30 -11.03
CA GLU A 88 -9.24 -1.07 -10.43
C GLU A 88 -9.22 -2.46 -11.09
N ASP A 89 -8.41 -2.69 -12.13
CA ASP A 89 -8.38 -3.96 -12.89
C ASP A 89 -7.91 -5.16 -12.05
N VAL A 90 -6.94 -4.92 -11.16
CA VAL A 90 -6.43 -5.92 -10.20
C VAL A 90 -6.40 -5.28 -8.83
N PHE A 91 -7.21 -5.81 -7.91
CA PHE A 91 -7.39 -5.26 -6.57
C PHE A 91 -7.17 -6.32 -5.48
N GLY A 92 -6.27 -6.03 -4.55
CA GLY A 92 -5.97 -6.88 -3.40
C GLY A 92 -6.56 -6.39 -2.09
N LEU A 93 -6.97 -7.33 -1.23
CA LEU A 93 -7.37 -7.02 0.16
C LEU A 93 -6.20 -7.25 1.09
N GLN A 94 -5.63 -6.19 1.68
CA GLN A 94 -4.62 -6.34 2.71
C GLN A 94 -5.26 -6.51 4.09
N ILE A 95 -4.92 -7.61 4.77
CA ILE A 95 -5.41 -7.94 6.09
C ILE A 95 -4.30 -8.05 7.13
N ALA A 96 -4.61 -7.68 8.38
CA ALA A 96 -3.80 -7.98 9.55
C ALA A 96 -4.56 -8.95 10.46
N VAL A 97 -3.95 -10.10 10.74
CA VAL A 97 -4.57 -11.22 11.46
C VAL A 97 -3.54 -11.91 12.35
N SER A 98 -3.97 -12.42 13.50
CA SER A 98 -3.08 -13.04 14.49
C SER A 98 -3.39 -14.52 14.75
N GLN A 99 -4.54 -15.04 14.29
CA GLN A 99 -4.99 -16.41 14.54
C GLN A 99 -5.57 -17.07 13.27
N PRO A 100 -5.24 -18.34 12.99
CA PRO A 100 -5.78 -19.07 11.84
C PRO A 100 -7.30 -19.18 11.85
N GLN A 101 -7.91 -19.41 13.02
CA GLN A 101 -9.37 -19.50 13.17
C GLN A 101 -10.05 -18.19 12.79
N SER A 102 -9.48 -17.05 13.19
CA SER A 102 -9.99 -15.74 12.78
C SER A 102 -9.86 -15.52 11.28
N ALA A 103 -8.76 -15.97 10.66
CA ALA A 103 -8.57 -15.93 9.22
C ALA A 103 -9.61 -16.78 8.48
N GLN A 104 -9.90 -17.99 8.96
CA GLN A 104 -10.93 -18.87 8.42
C GLN A 104 -12.32 -18.25 8.51
N THR A 105 -12.71 -17.71 9.67
CA THR A 105 -14.02 -17.06 9.85
C THR A 105 -14.19 -15.91 8.88
N TRP A 106 -13.17 -15.05 8.76
CA TRP A 106 -13.19 -13.94 7.83
C TRP A 106 -13.22 -14.39 6.37
N ALA A 107 -12.43 -15.40 5.99
CA ALA A 107 -12.42 -15.97 4.65
C ALA A 107 -13.83 -16.43 4.20
N LYS A 108 -14.58 -17.09 5.10
CA LYS A 108 -15.97 -17.47 4.82
C LYS A 108 -16.88 -16.26 4.69
N ALA A 109 -16.70 -15.26 5.56
CA ALA A 109 -17.52 -14.05 5.56
C ALA A 109 -17.29 -13.20 4.29
N ILE A 110 -16.04 -13.03 3.84
CA ILE A 110 -15.73 -12.24 2.64
C ILE A 110 -16.30 -12.89 1.37
N GLU A 111 -16.23 -14.21 1.24
CA GLU A 111 -16.82 -14.93 0.11
C GLU A 111 -18.35 -14.73 0.05
N ALA A 112 -19.02 -14.76 1.20
CA ALA A 112 -20.47 -14.55 1.30
C ALA A 112 -20.89 -13.06 1.17
N SER A 113 -19.95 -12.12 1.27
CA SER A 113 -20.26 -10.69 1.37
C SER A 113 -20.49 -9.99 0.02
N GLY A 114 -20.12 -10.61 -1.09
CA GLY A 114 -20.21 -10.03 -2.43
C GLY A 114 -19.16 -8.98 -2.77
N TYR A 115 -18.16 -8.75 -1.90
CA TYR A 115 -17.02 -7.89 -2.23
C TYR A 115 -16.17 -8.52 -3.35
N SER A 116 -15.75 -7.70 -4.32
CA SER A 116 -14.90 -8.14 -5.43
C SER A 116 -13.42 -7.85 -5.16
N TYR A 117 -12.58 -8.87 -5.31
CA TYR A 117 -11.13 -8.82 -5.15
C TYR A 117 -10.45 -9.93 -5.95
N ASP A 118 -9.17 -9.73 -6.24
CA ASP A 118 -8.36 -10.63 -7.07
C ASP A 118 -7.37 -11.43 -6.24
N PHE A 119 -6.96 -10.94 -5.08
CA PHE A 119 -6.07 -11.63 -4.16
C PHE A 119 -6.19 -11.11 -2.71
N ILE A 120 -5.64 -11.87 -1.78
CA ILE A 120 -5.50 -11.49 -0.37
C ILE A 120 -4.02 -11.25 -0.08
N ASP A 121 -3.71 -10.16 0.62
CA ASP A 121 -2.35 -9.84 1.08
C ASP A 121 -2.29 -9.84 2.61
N ILE A 122 -1.37 -10.63 3.17
CA ILE A 122 -1.20 -10.72 4.62
C ILE A 122 -0.15 -9.70 5.04
N ASN A 123 -0.55 -8.76 5.91
CA ASN A 123 0.37 -7.78 6.47
C ASN A 123 1.25 -8.42 7.56
N CYS A 124 2.51 -8.63 7.21
CA CYS A 124 3.59 -9.07 8.08
C CYS A 124 4.68 -8.00 8.26
N GLY A 125 4.39 -6.74 7.90
CA GLY A 125 5.39 -5.67 7.79
C GLY A 125 5.09 -4.40 8.59
N CYS A 126 3.88 -4.27 9.16
CA CYS A 126 3.49 -3.10 9.94
C CYS A 126 4.25 -3.06 11.29
N PRO A 127 5.02 -1.99 11.57
CA PRO A 127 5.81 -1.84 12.79
C PRO A 127 5.05 -1.14 13.93
N VAL A 128 3.75 -0.84 13.75
CA VAL A 128 2.96 -0.08 14.73
C VAL A 128 2.76 -0.92 15.98
N GLN A 129 3.14 -0.37 17.14
CA GLN A 129 3.17 -1.10 18.41
C GLN A 129 1.83 -1.76 18.74
N MET A 130 0.71 -1.04 18.58
CA MET A 130 -0.64 -1.58 18.82
C MET A 130 -0.93 -2.82 17.97
N ILE A 131 -0.54 -2.81 16.69
CA ILE A 131 -0.74 -3.93 15.76
C ILE A 131 0.16 -5.11 16.14
N MET A 132 1.41 -4.82 16.52
CA MET A 132 2.36 -5.84 16.96
C MET A 132 1.94 -6.51 18.26
N SER A 133 1.50 -5.73 19.26
CA SER A 133 1.00 -6.24 20.53
C SER A 133 -0.22 -7.14 20.35
N ALA A 134 -1.05 -6.88 19.33
CA ALA A 134 -2.16 -7.75 18.94
C ALA A 134 -1.72 -9.04 18.20
N GLY A 135 -0.41 -9.24 17.98
CA GLY A 135 0.14 -10.38 17.27
C GLY A 135 0.00 -10.32 15.75
N CYS A 136 -0.22 -9.13 15.19
CA CYS A 136 -0.33 -8.87 13.75
C CYS A 136 0.93 -8.12 13.22
N GLY A 137 1.00 -7.86 11.92
CA GLY A 137 2.11 -7.09 11.33
C GLY A 137 3.45 -7.79 11.54
N CYS A 138 4.50 -7.04 11.87
CA CYS A 138 5.80 -7.67 12.22
C CYS A 138 5.69 -8.63 13.42
N GLY A 139 4.75 -8.37 14.35
CA GLY A 139 4.52 -9.22 15.51
C GLY A 139 3.98 -10.61 15.16
N LEU A 140 3.40 -10.80 13.97
CA LEU A 140 3.04 -12.13 13.44
C LEU A 140 4.28 -12.87 12.94
N TRP A 141 5.10 -12.20 12.14
CA TRP A 141 6.28 -12.79 11.49
C TRP A 141 7.40 -13.15 12.48
N GLU A 142 7.52 -12.38 13.56
CA GLU A 142 8.50 -12.60 14.63
C GLU A 142 8.14 -13.77 15.55
N ARG A 143 6.94 -14.36 15.45
CA ARG A 143 6.57 -15.52 16.27
C ARG A 143 7.33 -16.77 15.86
N ARG A 144 7.69 -17.58 16.86
CA ARG A 144 8.43 -18.84 16.70
C ARG A 144 7.55 -20.08 16.54
N ASP A 145 6.25 -19.96 16.77
CA ASP A 145 5.26 -21.05 16.74
C ASP A 145 4.74 -21.36 15.32
N ASN A 146 5.45 -20.94 14.26
CA ASN A 146 4.99 -21.06 12.87
C ASN A 146 3.59 -20.47 12.59
N ARG A 147 3.12 -19.52 13.41
CA ARG A 147 1.79 -18.91 13.25
C ARG A 147 1.50 -18.40 11.84
N LEU A 148 2.50 -17.80 11.19
CA LEU A 148 2.34 -17.30 9.83
C LEU A 148 2.02 -18.43 8.84
N ARG A 149 2.70 -19.57 8.93
CA ARG A 149 2.40 -20.76 8.12
C ARG A 149 0.95 -21.20 8.30
N ASP A 150 0.48 -21.28 9.54
CA ASP A 150 -0.87 -21.75 9.83
C ASP A 150 -1.94 -20.79 9.28
N ILE A 151 -1.69 -19.49 9.37
CA ILE A 151 -2.59 -18.47 8.79
C ILE A 151 -2.62 -18.56 7.26
N VAL A 152 -1.45 -18.65 6.61
CA VAL A 152 -1.36 -18.78 5.15
C VAL A 152 -2.08 -20.05 4.71
N SER A 153 -1.78 -21.19 5.34
CA SER A 153 -2.40 -22.48 5.03
C SER A 153 -3.92 -22.44 5.23
N SER A 154 -4.39 -21.79 6.30
CA SER A 154 -5.82 -21.62 6.59
C SER A 154 -6.53 -20.80 5.52
N LEU A 155 -5.93 -19.69 5.07
CA LEU A 155 -6.50 -18.86 4.00
C LEU A 155 -6.53 -19.61 2.67
N VAL A 156 -5.43 -20.25 2.28
CA VAL A 156 -5.33 -21.04 1.03
C VAL A 156 -6.36 -22.18 0.99
N GLN A 157 -6.68 -22.79 2.13
CA GLN A 157 -7.72 -23.82 2.21
C GLN A 157 -9.15 -23.29 2.05
N HIS A 158 -9.40 -22.03 2.38
CA HIS A 158 -10.75 -21.44 2.45
C HIS A 158 -10.98 -20.34 1.41
N GLN A 159 -10.02 -20.11 0.51
CA GLN A 159 -10.07 -19.06 -0.51
C GLN A 159 -9.60 -19.63 -1.84
N SER A 160 -10.36 -19.33 -2.90
CA SER A 160 -9.98 -19.68 -4.27
C SER A 160 -8.97 -18.69 -4.88
N LYS A 161 -8.92 -17.48 -4.34
CA LYS A 161 -8.07 -16.37 -4.80
C LYS A 161 -6.63 -16.50 -4.28
N PRO A 162 -5.63 -16.02 -5.04
CA PRO A 162 -4.25 -16.02 -4.62
C PRO A 162 -4.02 -15.36 -3.26
N VAL A 163 -3.06 -15.91 -2.50
CA VAL A 163 -2.64 -15.36 -1.20
C VAL A 163 -1.20 -14.87 -1.30
N SER A 164 -0.95 -13.63 -0.92
CA SER A 164 0.36 -12.99 -0.91
C SER A 164 0.76 -12.56 0.50
N ILE A 165 2.06 -12.37 0.72
CA ILE A 165 2.61 -11.98 2.03
C ILE A 165 3.41 -10.69 1.85
N LYS A 166 3.13 -9.65 2.63
CA LYS A 166 3.94 -8.43 2.67
C LYS A 166 4.75 -8.35 3.96
N CYS A 167 6.06 -8.45 3.87
CA CYS A 167 6.96 -8.46 5.02
C CYS A 167 8.08 -7.42 4.93
N ARG A 168 8.86 -7.31 6.01
CA ARG A 168 10.12 -6.57 6.09
C ARG A 168 11.28 -7.56 6.13
N ILE A 169 12.51 -7.08 6.00
CA ILE A 169 13.72 -7.94 6.04
C ILE A 169 14.04 -8.50 7.44
N GLY A 170 13.50 -7.89 8.51
CA GLY A 170 13.77 -8.29 9.90
C GLY A 170 13.28 -7.30 10.97
N ALA A 171 13.50 -7.64 12.25
CA ALA A 171 13.07 -6.87 13.42
C ALA A 171 13.97 -5.64 13.75
N GLY A 172 15.29 -5.70 13.51
CA GLY A 172 16.31 -4.66 13.80
C GLY A 172 16.94 -4.77 15.20
N ALA A 173 17.75 -3.85 15.73
CA ALA A 173 19.02 -3.28 15.22
C ALA A 173 20.27 -4.13 15.62
N ASN A 174 20.10 -5.11 16.51
CA ASN A 174 21.11 -6.11 16.92
C ASN A 174 20.79 -7.51 16.37
N SER A 175 19.86 -7.59 15.42
CA SER A 175 19.45 -8.82 14.74
C SER A 175 19.85 -8.74 13.28
N ASN A 176 20.40 -9.83 12.76
CA ASN A 176 20.63 -9.98 11.33
C ASN A 176 19.29 -10.01 10.59
N ALA A 177 19.30 -9.57 9.33
CA ALA A 177 18.16 -9.78 8.46
C ALA A 177 17.95 -11.31 8.33
N SER A 178 16.75 -11.80 8.62
CA SER A 178 16.47 -13.24 8.72
C SER A 178 15.40 -13.72 7.75
N LEU A 179 14.85 -12.83 6.92
CA LEU A 179 13.89 -13.22 5.88
C LEU A 179 14.43 -14.30 4.93
N HIS A 180 15.73 -14.26 4.60
CA HIS A 180 16.37 -15.23 3.72
C HIS A 180 16.32 -16.67 4.24
N GLU A 181 16.14 -16.86 5.56
CA GLU A 181 16.03 -18.17 6.20
C GLU A 181 14.63 -18.78 6.04
N LYS A 182 13.59 -17.95 5.85
CA LYS A 182 12.18 -18.38 5.85
C LYS A 182 11.48 -18.25 4.51
N ILE A 183 11.97 -17.39 3.62
CA ILE A 183 11.26 -17.04 2.38
C ILE A 183 11.06 -18.24 1.44
N GLY A 184 11.99 -19.21 1.46
CA GLY A 184 11.88 -20.45 0.68
C GLY A 184 10.68 -21.31 1.08
N ASP A 185 10.24 -21.23 2.34
CA ASP A 185 9.12 -22.03 2.85
C ASP A 185 7.76 -21.50 2.40
N TYR A 186 7.65 -20.22 2.02
CA TYR A 186 6.37 -19.55 1.76
C TYR A 186 5.59 -20.20 0.62
N GLU A 187 6.30 -20.70 -0.39
CA GLU A 187 5.71 -21.47 -1.49
C GLU A 187 5.06 -22.76 -0.97
N GLY A 188 5.76 -23.50 -0.09
CA GLY A 188 5.26 -24.73 0.51
C GLY A 188 4.03 -24.52 1.41
N TRP A 189 3.81 -23.28 1.88
CA TRP A 189 2.61 -22.90 2.63
C TRP A 189 1.42 -22.57 1.72
N GLY A 190 1.66 -22.43 0.41
CA GLY A 190 0.64 -22.11 -0.59
C GLY A 190 0.55 -20.63 -0.95
N ALA A 191 1.51 -19.78 -0.55
CA ALA A 191 1.55 -18.39 -1.02
C ALA A 191 1.83 -18.33 -2.54
N ASP A 192 1.29 -17.31 -3.20
CA ASP A 192 1.43 -17.07 -4.64
C ASP A 192 2.34 -15.88 -4.96
N ALA A 193 2.67 -15.02 -3.99
CA ALA A 193 3.65 -13.93 -4.12
C ALA A 193 4.13 -13.43 -2.76
N VAL A 194 5.28 -12.74 -2.76
CA VAL A 194 5.80 -12.09 -1.56
C VAL A 194 6.27 -10.67 -1.89
N THR A 195 5.83 -9.69 -1.09
CA THR A 195 6.33 -8.33 -1.15
C THR A 195 7.33 -8.10 -0.02
N ILE A 196 8.53 -7.60 -0.35
CA ILE A 196 9.60 -7.36 0.62
C ILE A 196 9.86 -5.86 0.70
N HIS A 197 9.59 -5.25 1.85
CA HIS A 197 10.10 -3.92 2.16
C HIS A 197 11.53 -4.04 2.67
N GLY A 198 12.49 -3.45 1.94
CA GLY A 198 13.95 -3.55 2.17
C GLY A 198 14.47 -2.91 3.47
N ARG A 199 13.61 -2.66 4.45
CA ARG A 199 14.00 -2.05 5.73
C ARG A 199 13.67 -2.95 6.90
N PHE A 200 14.53 -2.93 7.91
CA PHE A 200 14.20 -3.48 9.21
C PHE A 200 13.00 -2.74 9.82
N ARG A 201 12.28 -3.41 10.71
CA ARG A 201 11.19 -2.81 11.49
C ARG A 201 11.67 -1.58 12.28
N ALA A 202 12.78 -1.71 13.02
CA ALA A 202 13.35 -0.64 13.85
C ALA A 202 13.80 0.60 13.07
N GLN A 203 14.26 0.43 11.83
CA GLN A 203 14.71 1.54 10.98
C GLN A 203 13.59 2.50 10.59
N ARG A 204 12.31 2.07 10.67
CA ARG A 204 11.17 2.82 10.15
C ARG A 204 11.44 3.37 8.75
N TYR A 205 11.84 4.63 8.64
CA TYR A 205 12.18 5.36 7.41
C TYR A 205 13.50 6.15 7.50
N THR A 206 14.36 5.88 8.49
CA THR A 206 15.59 6.67 8.73
C THR A 206 16.81 6.23 7.91
N LYS A 207 16.74 5.03 7.31
CA LYS A 207 17.79 4.47 6.44
C LYS A 207 17.23 4.13 5.08
N LEU A 208 18.10 3.93 4.09
CA LEU A 208 17.70 3.46 2.76
C LEU A 208 17.23 1.99 2.80
N ALA A 209 16.36 1.62 1.87
CA ALA A 209 15.98 0.24 1.64
C ALA A 209 17.16 -0.56 1.06
N ASN A 210 17.42 -1.74 1.62
CA ASN A 210 18.45 -2.66 1.16
C ASN A 210 17.88 -3.56 0.04
N TRP A 211 18.09 -3.15 -1.19
CA TRP A 211 17.62 -3.85 -2.38
C TRP A 211 18.46 -5.05 -2.78
N GLU A 212 19.76 -5.02 -2.51
CA GLU A 212 20.63 -6.19 -2.67
C GLU A 212 20.16 -7.37 -1.82
N TYR A 213 19.74 -7.10 -0.59
CA TYR A 213 19.14 -8.12 0.25
C TYR A 213 17.77 -8.59 -0.27
N ILE A 214 16.93 -7.69 -0.82
CA ILE A 214 15.68 -8.08 -1.49
C ILE A 214 15.97 -9.08 -2.61
N ASP A 215 16.95 -8.79 -3.48
CA ASP A 215 17.33 -9.66 -4.59
C ASP A 215 17.87 -11.01 -4.10
N SER A 216 18.72 -11.00 -3.06
CA SER A 216 19.24 -12.23 -2.45
C SER A 216 18.13 -13.13 -1.88
N CYS A 217 17.04 -12.54 -1.41
CA CYS A 217 15.85 -13.25 -0.97
C CYS A 217 15.03 -13.76 -2.16
N ALA A 218 14.90 -12.95 -3.21
CA ALA A 218 14.18 -13.32 -4.43
C ALA A 218 14.82 -14.52 -5.13
N ALA A 219 16.15 -14.62 -5.15
CA ALA A 219 16.88 -15.77 -5.68
C ALA A 219 16.63 -17.09 -4.92
N ARG A 220 16.04 -17.04 -3.71
CA ARG A 220 15.79 -18.21 -2.83
C ARG A 220 14.37 -18.75 -2.91
N THR A 221 13.51 -18.19 -3.75
CA THR A 221 12.11 -18.60 -3.88
C THR A 221 11.68 -18.60 -5.34
N SER A 222 10.73 -19.48 -5.70
CA SER A 222 10.11 -19.45 -7.03
C SER A 222 8.91 -18.50 -7.10
N LEU A 223 8.51 -17.93 -5.96
CA LEU A 223 7.43 -16.96 -5.90
C LEU A 223 7.85 -15.65 -6.59
N PRO A 224 6.92 -14.99 -7.32
CA PRO A 224 7.12 -13.61 -7.71
C PRO A 224 7.44 -12.75 -6.48
N VAL A 225 8.62 -12.12 -6.49
CA VAL A 225 9.02 -11.17 -5.46
C VAL A 225 8.73 -9.76 -5.93
N ILE A 226 7.96 -9.04 -5.12
CA ILE A 226 7.64 -7.63 -5.32
C ILE A 226 8.56 -6.81 -4.41
N GLY A 227 9.52 -6.09 -5.00
CA GLY A 227 10.43 -5.22 -4.27
C GLY A 227 9.73 -3.94 -3.81
N ASN A 228 10.02 -3.48 -2.60
CA ASN A 228 9.40 -2.29 -2.03
C ASN A 228 10.41 -1.46 -1.22
N GLY A 229 10.42 -0.16 -1.46
CA GLY A 229 11.16 0.82 -0.67
C GLY A 229 11.89 1.81 -1.54
N ASP A 230 11.75 3.10 -1.24
CA ASP A 230 12.63 4.14 -1.79
C ASP A 230 12.61 4.32 -3.31
N ILE A 231 11.48 4.00 -3.96
CA ILE A 231 11.20 4.34 -5.36
C ILE A 231 10.51 5.70 -5.43
N PHE A 232 11.15 6.69 -6.03
CA PHE A 232 10.71 8.09 -6.16
C PHE A 232 10.78 8.62 -7.60
N SER A 233 11.42 7.87 -8.50
CA SER A 233 11.64 8.22 -9.89
C SER A 233 11.57 7.00 -10.80
N TYR A 234 11.53 7.21 -12.12
CA TYR A 234 11.59 6.10 -13.07
C TYR A 234 13.01 5.56 -13.20
N GLU A 235 14.02 6.41 -13.03
CA GLU A 235 15.44 6.04 -12.99
C GLU A 235 15.71 5.02 -11.89
N ASP A 236 15.06 5.16 -10.72
CA ASP A 236 15.12 4.14 -9.68
C ASP A 236 14.71 2.79 -10.28
N ILE A 237 13.55 2.67 -10.91
CA ILE A 237 13.09 1.38 -11.43
C ILE A 237 14.02 0.80 -12.51
N ILE A 238 14.54 1.63 -13.41
CA ILE A 238 15.51 1.20 -14.43
C ILE A 238 16.74 0.60 -13.75
N ASP A 239 17.30 1.32 -12.78
CA ASP A 239 18.46 0.89 -12.00
C ASP A 239 18.19 -0.42 -11.25
N HIS A 240 17.02 -0.55 -10.63
CA HIS A 240 16.64 -1.76 -9.92
C HIS A 240 16.42 -2.95 -10.86
N ARG A 241 15.92 -2.74 -12.08
CA ARG A 241 15.77 -3.80 -13.09
C ARG A 241 17.12 -4.33 -13.55
N GLU A 242 18.11 -3.44 -13.70
CA GLU A 242 19.47 -3.81 -14.10
C GLU A 242 20.21 -4.54 -12.98
N ARG A 243 20.17 -4.03 -11.75
CA ARG A 243 20.97 -4.55 -10.63
C ARG A 243 20.34 -5.75 -9.91
N TYR A 244 19.01 -5.90 -9.95
CA TYR A 244 18.28 -6.88 -9.13
C TYR A 244 17.36 -7.76 -9.99
N PRO A 245 17.95 -8.65 -10.82
CA PRO A 245 17.23 -9.39 -11.86
C PRO A 245 16.22 -10.41 -11.32
N HIS A 246 16.29 -10.78 -10.04
CA HIS A 246 15.36 -11.74 -9.44
C HIS A 246 14.06 -11.08 -8.95
N VAL A 247 14.03 -9.75 -8.83
CA VAL A 247 12.83 -8.99 -8.47
C VAL A 247 11.86 -8.93 -9.65
N SER A 248 10.63 -9.42 -9.45
CA SER A 248 9.65 -9.58 -10.54
C SER A 248 8.74 -8.37 -10.75
N SER A 249 8.54 -7.55 -9.72
CA SER A 249 7.60 -6.42 -9.71
C SER A 249 8.01 -5.39 -8.67
N TYR A 250 7.43 -4.19 -8.75
CA TYR A 250 7.82 -3.07 -7.91
C TYR A 250 6.60 -2.45 -7.24
N MET A 251 6.65 -2.37 -5.91
CA MET A 251 5.60 -1.72 -5.12
C MET A 251 6.05 -0.32 -4.68
N ILE A 252 5.21 0.66 -4.99
CA ILE A 252 5.49 2.08 -4.79
C ILE A 252 4.56 2.61 -3.69
N GLY A 253 5.16 3.22 -2.67
CA GLY A 253 4.43 3.77 -1.51
C GLY A 253 4.48 5.29 -1.47
N ARG A 254 5.42 5.84 -0.71
CA ARG A 254 5.56 7.30 -0.54
C ARG A 254 5.85 8.04 -1.84
N GLY A 255 6.58 7.45 -2.79
CA GLY A 255 6.78 8.01 -4.12
C GLY A 255 5.45 8.36 -4.80
N ALA A 256 4.46 7.45 -4.74
CA ALA A 256 3.13 7.71 -5.29
C ALA A 256 2.32 8.77 -4.52
N LEU A 257 2.57 8.96 -3.21
CA LEU A 257 1.91 10.02 -2.44
C LEU A 257 2.44 11.41 -2.79
N ILE A 258 3.74 11.52 -3.06
CA ILE A 258 4.40 12.76 -3.50
C ILE A 258 4.12 13.02 -4.98
N LYS A 259 4.10 11.96 -5.78
CA LYS A 259 4.05 12.01 -7.23
C LYS A 259 3.22 10.85 -7.78
N PRO A 260 1.87 10.92 -7.81
CA PRO A 260 1.05 9.83 -8.33
C PRO A 260 1.36 9.45 -9.78
N TRP A 261 1.83 10.40 -10.60
CA TRP A 261 2.23 10.14 -11.99
C TRP A 261 3.55 9.40 -12.14
N ILE A 262 4.22 9.01 -11.04
CA ILE A 262 5.41 8.14 -11.07
C ILE A 262 5.15 6.84 -11.83
N PHE A 263 3.93 6.29 -11.77
CA PHE A 263 3.57 5.08 -12.52
C PHE A 263 3.66 5.28 -14.03
N GLU A 264 3.30 6.46 -14.52
CA GLU A 264 3.37 6.83 -15.92
C GLU A 264 4.81 7.09 -16.34
N GLU A 265 5.58 7.81 -15.53
CA GLU A 265 7.02 8.00 -15.75
C GLU A 265 7.75 6.67 -15.90
N ILE A 266 7.45 5.68 -15.05
CA ILE A 266 8.05 4.34 -15.13
C ILE A 266 7.63 3.59 -16.40
N LYS A 267 6.40 3.80 -16.88
CA LYS A 267 5.91 3.15 -18.10
C LYS A 267 6.46 3.79 -19.37
N GLN A 268 6.66 5.11 -19.34
CA GLN A 268 7.20 5.88 -20.47
C GLN A 268 8.72 6.01 -20.43
N GLU A 269 9.35 5.61 -19.32
CA GLU A 269 10.78 5.72 -19.07
C GLU A 269 11.32 7.13 -19.29
N GLN A 270 10.55 8.12 -18.85
CA GLN A 270 10.88 9.54 -18.93
C GLN A 270 10.26 10.33 -17.77
N PRO A 271 10.88 11.45 -17.33
CA PRO A 271 10.31 12.27 -16.28
C PRO A 271 9.09 13.03 -16.80
N ARG A 272 8.13 13.30 -15.92
CA ARG A 272 6.95 14.11 -16.25
C ARG A 272 6.88 15.32 -15.32
N ASP A 273 7.18 16.49 -15.87
CA ASP A 273 7.02 17.77 -15.17
C ASP A 273 5.64 18.36 -15.44
N ILE A 274 4.66 17.99 -14.61
CA ILE A 274 3.30 18.49 -14.77
C ILE A 274 3.14 19.91 -14.24
N SER A 275 2.26 20.67 -14.89
CA SER A 275 1.91 22.05 -14.50
C SER A 275 1.15 22.11 -13.17
N SER A 276 1.09 23.30 -12.57
CA SER A 276 0.23 23.59 -11.42
C SER A 276 -1.25 23.28 -11.71
N GLN A 277 -1.71 23.60 -12.92
CA GLN A 277 -3.08 23.38 -13.36
C GLN A 277 -3.42 21.89 -13.48
N GLU A 278 -2.52 21.07 -14.05
CA GLU A 278 -2.68 19.62 -14.09
C GLU A 278 -2.72 19.01 -12.68
N ARG A 279 -1.86 19.49 -11.77
CA ARG A 279 -1.89 19.07 -10.35
C ARG A 279 -3.20 19.43 -9.68
N PHE A 280 -3.72 20.63 -9.92
CA PHE A 280 -4.99 21.06 -9.34
C PHE A 280 -6.17 20.25 -9.89
N GLU A 281 -6.17 19.91 -11.18
CA GLU A 281 -7.19 19.02 -11.78
C GLU A 281 -7.10 17.58 -11.23
N MET A 282 -5.91 17.09 -10.92
CA MET A 282 -5.73 15.82 -10.22
C MET A 282 -6.36 15.86 -8.81
N LEU A 283 -6.17 16.95 -8.06
CA LEU A 283 -6.82 17.13 -6.76
C LEU A 283 -8.34 17.24 -6.89
N ARG A 284 -8.83 17.92 -7.93
CA ARG A 284 -10.27 17.96 -8.27
C ARG A 284 -10.84 16.57 -8.56
N SER A 285 -10.11 15.76 -9.33
CA SER A 285 -10.48 14.37 -9.59
C SER A 285 -10.58 13.56 -8.29
N PHE A 286 -9.62 13.70 -7.38
CA PHE A 286 -9.68 13.09 -6.05
C PHE A 286 -10.93 13.53 -5.26
N CYS A 287 -11.25 14.83 -5.24
CA CYS A 287 -12.45 15.35 -4.60
C CYS A 287 -13.72 14.74 -5.18
N ASN A 288 -13.86 14.70 -6.50
CA ASN A 288 -15.00 14.10 -7.18
C ASN A 288 -15.17 12.61 -6.83
N TYR A 289 -14.07 11.87 -6.82
CA TYR A 289 -14.06 10.46 -6.39
C TYR A 289 -14.43 10.30 -4.92
N GLY A 290 -13.97 11.22 -4.06
CA GLY A 290 -14.32 11.27 -2.64
C GLY A 290 -15.81 11.50 -2.41
N LEU A 291 -16.40 12.49 -3.09
CA LEU A 291 -17.83 12.79 -3.00
C LEU A 291 -18.69 11.63 -3.49
N SER A 292 -18.28 10.95 -4.57
CA SER A 292 -18.97 9.74 -5.05
C SER A 292 -18.87 8.57 -4.07
N HIS A 293 -17.77 8.48 -3.32
CA HIS A 293 -17.51 7.36 -2.41
C HIS A 293 -18.08 7.56 -0.99
N TRP A 294 -17.97 8.76 -0.45
CA TRP A 294 -18.37 9.10 0.92
C TRP A 294 -19.67 9.90 1.01
N GLY A 295 -20.19 10.40 -0.12
CA GLY A 295 -21.38 11.24 -0.19
C GLY A 295 -21.06 12.70 -0.49
N SER A 296 -22.05 13.39 -1.05
CA SER A 296 -22.05 14.84 -1.27
C SER A 296 -22.81 15.61 -0.19
N ASP A 297 -23.23 14.93 0.87
CA ASP A 297 -23.75 15.55 2.08
C ASP A 297 -22.61 16.18 2.89
N GLU A 298 -22.94 16.97 3.92
CA GLU A 298 -21.96 17.66 4.76
C GLU A 298 -20.90 16.68 5.30
N ARG A 299 -21.33 15.50 5.77
CA ARG A 299 -20.41 14.48 6.29
C ARG A 299 -19.45 13.96 5.21
N GLY A 300 -19.95 13.66 4.02
CA GLY A 300 -19.13 13.17 2.90
C GLY A 300 -18.15 14.23 2.39
N VAL A 301 -18.57 15.50 2.32
CA VAL A 301 -17.71 16.65 1.99
C VAL A 301 -16.59 16.80 3.01
N LEU A 302 -16.91 16.81 4.31
CA LEU A 302 -15.90 16.94 5.38
C LEU A 302 -14.95 15.73 5.43
N THR A 303 -15.45 14.54 5.14
CA THR A 303 -14.62 13.33 5.04
C THR A 303 -13.65 13.43 3.85
N THR A 304 -14.14 13.86 2.69
CA THR A 304 -13.34 14.11 1.49
C THR A 304 -12.26 15.15 1.77
N ARG A 305 -12.64 16.28 2.38
CA ARG A 305 -11.72 17.35 2.78
C ARG A 305 -10.62 16.86 3.69
N ARG A 306 -10.97 16.10 4.73
CA ARG A 306 -9.99 15.55 5.67
C ARG A 306 -8.96 14.67 4.96
N PHE A 307 -9.40 13.74 4.11
CA PHE A 307 -8.47 12.86 3.40
C PHE A 307 -7.66 13.58 2.31
N LEU A 308 -8.21 14.62 1.69
CA LEU A 308 -7.46 15.53 0.82
C LEU A 308 -6.31 16.18 1.60
N CYS A 309 -6.59 16.78 2.76
CA CYS A 309 -5.55 17.42 3.57
C CYS A 309 -4.49 16.42 4.08
N GLU A 310 -4.88 15.20 4.45
CA GLU A 310 -3.90 14.15 4.79
C GLU A 310 -2.98 13.83 3.60
N TRP A 311 -3.51 13.80 2.38
CA TRP A 311 -2.70 13.56 1.18
C TRP A 311 -1.82 14.76 0.83
N LEU A 312 -2.32 15.99 0.94
CA LEU A 312 -1.55 17.23 0.73
C LEU A 312 -0.29 17.28 1.61
N SER A 313 -0.33 16.72 2.83
CA SER A 313 0.84 16.61 3.72
C SER A 313 2.02 15.79 3.17
N PHE A 314 1.79 15.02 2.09
CA PHE A 314 2.81 14.34 1.31
C PHE A 314 3.04 15.04 -0.03
N LEU A 315 1.98 15.43 -0.73
CA LEU A 315 2.06 16.04 -2.06
C LEU A 315 2.87 17.34 -2.06
N CYS A 316 2.82 18.13 -0.98
CA CYS A 316 3.60 19.38 -0.85
C CYS A 316 5.11 19.20 -0.94
N ARG A 317 5.60 17.96 -0.81
CA ARG A 317 7.04 17.64 -0.93
C ARG A 317 7.51 17.52 -2.37
N TYR A 318 6.60 17.48 -3.34
CA TYR A 318 6.98 17.47 -4.75
C TYR A 318 7.64 18.79 -5.10
N VAL A 319 8.77 18.71 -5.80
CA VAL A 319 9.43 19.87 -6.42
C VAL A 319 9.33 19.72 -7.94
N PRO A 320 8.82 20.72 -8.66
CA PRO A 320 8.83 20.77 -10.12
C PRO A 320 10.23 20.51 -10.71
N LEU A 321 10.28 19.79 -11.82
CA LEU A 321 11.56 19.41 -12.43
C LEU A 321 12.38 20.63 -12.84
N GLY A 322 11.72 21.66 -13.40
CA GLY A 322 12.38 22.92 -13.75
C GLY A 322 12.99 23.70 -12.59
N LEU A 323 12.71 23.32 -11.34
CA LEU A 323 13.28 23.92 -10.13
C LEU A 323 14.32 23.03 -9.44
N LEU A 324 14.51 21.79 -9.91
CA LEU A 324 15.50 20.87 -9.35
C LEU A 324 16.87 21.11 -9.98
N GLU A 325 17.87 21.42 -9.16
CA GLU A 325 19.26 21.49 -9.61
C GLU A 325 19.81 20.11 -10.01
N CYS A 326 19.45 19.07 -9.26
CA CYS A 326 19.94 17.70 -9.41
C CYS A 326 18.77 16.69 -9.42
N PRO A 327 18.09 16.47 -10.56
CA PRO A 327 17.11 15.40 -10.66
C PRO A 327 17.76 14.00 -10.65
N PRO A 328 17.07 12.96 -10.15
CA PRO A 328 15.74 12.97 -9.55
C PRO A 328 15.73 13.30 -8.04
N GLN A 329 14.61 13.84 -7.54
CA GLN A 329 14.41 14.10 -6.12
C GLN A 329 14.47 12.81 -5.28
N ARG A 330 15.28 12.80 -4.21
CA ARG A 330 15.43 11.65 -3.31
C ARG A 330 14.51 11.74 -2.09
N ILE A 331 14.21 10.58 -1.50
CA ILE A 331 13.31 10.49 -0.33
C ILE A 331 13.74 11.29 0.90
N ASN A 332 15.05 11.47 1.10
CA ASN A 332 15.61 12.17 2.26
C ASN A 332 15.77 13.67 2.00
N GLU A 333 15.60 14.10 0.75
CA GLU A 333 15.62 15.51 0.40
C GLU A 333 14.27 16.09 0.81
N ARG A 334 14.28 16.78 1.95
CA ARG A 334 13.23 17.74 2.25
C ARG A 334 13.60 19.00 1.50
N PRO A 335 12.87 19.36 0.43
CA PRO A 335 13.21 20.58 -0.28
C PRO A 335 13.15 21.75 0.70
N PRO A 336 14.09 22.71 0.61
CA PRO A 336 13.93 23.98 1.29
C PRO A 336 12.65 24.65 0.81
N HIS A 337 12.21 25.69 1.54
CA HIS A 337 11.13 26.52 1.04
C HIS A 337 11.52 27.09 -0.34
N TYR A 338 10.61 26.98 -1.30
CA TYR A 338 10.81 27.48 -2.65
C TYR A 338 9.54 28.18 -3.14
N GLU A 339 9.73 29.18 -4.00
CA GLU A 339 8.64 29.77 -4.76
C GLU A 339 8.41 28.93 -6.02
N GLY A 340 7.17 28.52 -6.23
CA GLY A 340 6.75 27.80 -7.42
C GLY A 340 6.84 28.64 -8.69
N ARG A 341 6.63 28.00 -9.84
CA ARG A 341 6.53 28.67 -11.15
C ARG A 341 5.34 29.64 -11.23
N ASP A 342 4.35 29.46 -10.36
CA ASP A 342 3.18 30.33 -10.20
C ASP A 342 2.65 30.28 -8.75
N GLU A 343 1.67 31.13 -8.43
CA GLU A 343 1.07 31.23 -7.09
C GLU A 343 0.43 29.92 -6.61
N LEU A 344 -0.20 29.17 -7.53
CA LEU A 344 -0.88 27.92 -7.20
C LEU A 344 0.12 26.82 -6.85
N GLU A 345 1.25 26.79 -7.56
CA GLU A 345 2.36 25.90 -7.26
C GLU A 345 3.01 26.22 -5.93
N THR A 346 3.24 27.49 -5.63
CA THR A 346 3.72 27.94 -4.31
C THR A 346 2.75 27.53 -3.20
N LEU A 347 1.45 27.71 -3.42
CA LEU A 347 0.42 27.31 -2.46
C LEU A 347 0.43 25.78 -2.22
N MET A 348 0.55 24.98 -3.28
CA MET A 348 0.63 23.52 -3.17
C MET A 348 1.94 23.01 -2.56
N ALA A 349 3.02 23.77 -2.63
CA ALA A 349 4.31 23.46 -2.01
C ALA A 349 4.34 23.76 -0.50
N SER A 350 3.40 24.57 -0.01
CA SER A 350 3.34 24.96 1.40
C SER A 350 3.16 23.76 2.34
N ASP A 351 3.88 23.75 3.45
CA ASP A 351 3.71 22.80 4.56
C ASP A 351 2.80 23.33 5.68
N ASN A 352 2.18 24.49 5.46
CA ASN A 352 1.21 25.10 6.38
C ASN A 352 -0.17 24.44 6.22
N VAL A 353 -0.74 24.00 7.34
CA VAL A 353 -2.07 23.38 7.39
C VAL A 353 -3.17 24.32 6.85
N ASN A 354 -3.05 25.63 7.10
CA ASN A 354 -4.05 26.59 6.64
C ASN A 354 -4.08 26.70 5.11
N ASP A 355 -2.94 26.53 4.44
CA ASP A 355 -2.87 26.52 2.98
C ASP A 355 -3.50 25.25 2.41
N TRP A 356 -3.35 24.11 3.08
CA TRP A 356 -4.04 22.88 2.68
C TRP A 356 -5.56 23.01 2.84
N VAL A 357 -6.02 23.65 3.92
CA VAL A 357 -7.44 23.98 4.10
C VAL A 357 -7.90 24.91 2.97
N ARG A 358 -7.15 25.96 2.65
CA ARG A 358 -7.46 26.88 1.55
C ARG A 358 -7.57 26.17 0.20
N ILE A 359 -6.62 25.29 -0.15
CA ILE A 359 -6.70 24.46 -1.37
C ILE A 359 -7.98 23.61 -1.36
N SER A 360 -8.30 23.00 -0.22
CA SER A 360 -9.52 22.21 -0.10
C SER A 360 -10.79 23.05 -0.25
N GLU A 361 -10.76 24.33 0.14
CA GLU A 361 -11.89 25.25 -0.04
C GLU A 361 -12.11 25.64 -1.50
N MET A 362 -11.02 25.80 -2.25
CA MET A 362 -11.10 26.03 -3.71
C MET A 362 -11.77 24.86 -4.44
N LEU A 363 -11.72 23.64 -3.89
CA LEU A 363 -12.23 22.42 -4.52
C LEU A 363 -13.60 21.98 -4.00
N LEU A 364 -13.91 22.22 -2.72
CA LEU A 364 -15.07 21.67 -2.02
C LEU A 364 -15.99 22.76 -1.40
N GLY A 365 -15.72 24.05 -1.68
CA GLY A 365 -16.42 25.18 -1.06
C GLY A 365 -15.90 25.51 0.35
N PRO A 366 -16.55 26.40 1.11
CA PRO A 366 -16.07 26.80 2.45
C PRO A 366 -15.94 25.62 3.43
N ALA A 367 -14.90 25.59 4.26
CA ALA A 367 -14.72 24.51 5.26
C ALA A 367 -15.69 24.61 6.45
N GLY A 368 -16.21 25.82 6.69
CA GLY A 368 -17.04 26.14 7.85
C GLY A 368 -16.22 26.29 9.14
N GLU A 369 -16.74 27.04 10.10
CA GLU A 369 -16.02 27.42 11.34
C GLU A 369 -15.62 26.24 12.23
N LYS A 370 -16.29 25.10 12.08
CA LYS A 370 -16.08 23.90 12.90
C LYS A 370 -15.02 22.96 12.35
N PHE A 371 -14.58 23.13 11.11
CA PHE A 371 -13.57 22.24 10.53
C PHE A 371 -12.18 22.61 11.03
N ARG A 372 -11.57 21.69 11.79
CA ARG A 372 -10.17 21.78 12.21
C ARG A 372 -9.43 20.56 11.71
N PHE A 373 -8.30 20.79 11.06
CA PHE A 373 -7.44 19.72 10.58
C PHE A 373 -6.13 19.70 11.38
N THR A 374 -5.72 18.49 11.76
CA THR A 374 -4.39 18.24 12.31
C THR A 374 -3.86 17.00 11.62
N PRO A 375 -2.73 17.08 10.89
CA PRO A 375 -2.22 15.95 10.15
C PRO A 375 -1.86 14.79 11.09
N LYS A 376 -2.30 13.58 10.73
CA LYS A 376 -2.10 12.39 11.57
C LYS A 376 -0.64 11.97 11.66
N HIS A 377 0.09 12.16 10.56
CA HIS A 377 1.53 12.03 10.57
C HIS A 377 2.08 13.37 11.07
N ARG A 378 3.01 13.35 12.04
CA ARG A 378 3.89 14.50 12.35
C ARG A 378 4.74 14.81 11.10
N SER A 379 4.08 15.24 10.03
CA SER A 379 4.62 16.23 9.12
C SER A 379 5.04 17.37 10.04
N ASN A 380 6.22 17.94 9.83
CA ASN A 380 6.66 19.07 10.64
C ASN A 380 5.85 20.34 10.27
N SER A 381 4.55 20.20 10.00
CA SER A 381 3.63 21.26 9.68
C SER A 381 3.36 22.06 10.95
N TYR A 382 3.54 23.36 10.86
CA TYR A 382 3.26 24.29 11.94
C TYR A 382 1.99 25.08 11.61
N THR A 383 1.24 25.45 12.65
CA THR A 383 0.24 26.52 12.57
C THR A 383 0.95 27.80 12.95
N THR A 384 1.12 28.74 12.02
CA THR A 384 1.55 30.09 12.39
C THR A 384 0.43 30.76 13.18
N THR A 385 0.54 30.79 14.50
CA THR A 385 -0.25 31.71 15.32
C THR A 385 0.30 33.11 15.08
N ALA A 386 -0.32 33.87 14.19
CA ALA A 386 -0.07 35.30 14.08
C ALA A 386 -0.91 36.03 15.14
N THR A 387 -0.19 36.63 16.11
CA THR A 387 -0.56 37.84 16.88
C THR A 387 -1.90 37.89 17.62
N THR A 388 -1.86 37.54 18.90
CA THR A 388 -2.23 38.47 19.97
C THR A 388 -1.18 38.32 21.07
N GLY A 389 -0.39 39.36 21.26
CA GLY A 389 0.51 39.44 22.40
C GLY A 389 -0.29 39.55 23.69
N GLU A 390 0.14 38.84 24.70
CA GLU A 390 0.30 39.37 26.05
C GLU A 390 1.25 38.46 26.80
N ALA A 391 2.19 39.11 27.48
CA ALA A 391 3.33 38.55 28.17
C ALA A 391 2.95 38.03 29.56
N GLU A 392 3.83 37.18 30.12
CA GLU A 392 4.02 36.90 31.57
C GLU A 392 2.82 36.23 32.28
N ILE A 393 2.95 35.13 33.04
CA ILE A 393 3.97 34.60 33.96
C ILE A 393 3.92 33.07 33.93
#